data_AF-X0A9F4-F1
#
_entry.id   AF-X0A9F4-F1
#
_cell.length_a   1.000
_cell.length_b   1.000
_cell.length_c   1.000
_cell.angle_alpha   90.00
_cell.angle_beta   90.00
_cell.angle_gamma   90.00
#
_symmetry.space_group_name_H-M   'P 1'
#
loop_
_entity.id
_entity.type
_entity.pdbx_description
1 polymer ?
#
loop_
_entity_poly.entity_id
_entity_poly.type
_entity_poly.pdbx_seq_one_letter_code
_entity_poly.pdbx_strand_id
1 'polypeptide(L)'
;MPRNFTYVLNQLRMDKMAQCTSPTLTNVLEGFEQLGLPVIGDVNNGTAAGAMILPSSMQPDNQTRFDAREAHFNSASRRYNLHIATNQTVTQLVLDSNSAHNSSRRVMGVEFAPRNKSKARSISCTREVIVSAGAIFTPTLLQVSGIEPSDVLKSLDILVKIDLPGVGCNLQDHSMVYANYYYRNESYFRSNEIADGVYDEAAEEYIRNRTGPWTAPLINTIAFPSLRSATDDWKQFMNKSSGDGIPSNTPNSVKKGYEFQKKILQDQILSNDAGTFETMAIS
;
A
#
# COMPACT_ATOMS: atom_id res chain seq x y z
N MET A 1 -9.62 1.11 -44.34
CA MET A 1 -10.43 1.55 -43.19
C MET A 1 -10.38 0.49 -42.11
N PRO A 2 -9.53 0.61 -41.07
CA PRO A 2 -9.59 -0.27 -39.92
C PRO A 2 -10.44 0.41 -38.83
N ARG A 3 -11.62 -0.13 -38.54
CA ARG A 3 -12.45 0.29 -37.40
C ARG A 3 -12.06 -0.53 -36.16
N ASN A 4 -11.50 0.16 -35.18
CA ASN A 4 -11.84 0.10 -33.75
C ASN A 4 -12.15 -1.29 -33.13
N PHE A 5 -11.20 -2.22 -33.15
CA PHE A 5 -11.27 -3.40 -32.27
C PHE A 5 -10.95 -3.08 -30.80
N THR A 6 -10.13 -2.05 -30.54
CA THR A 6 -9.72 -1.64 -29.19
C THR A 6 -10.84 -0.94 -28.40
N TYR A 7 -11.75 -0.24 -29.08
CA TYR A 7 -12.85 0.48 -28.43
C TYR A 7 -13.93 -0.48 -27.90
N VAL A 8 -14.24 -1.53 -28.65
CA VAL A 8 -15.28 -2.51 -28.30
C VAL A 8 -14.89 -3.36 -27.09
N LEU A 9 -13.60 -3.66 -26.92
CA LEU A 9 -13.09 -4.39 -25.74
C LEU A 9 -13.10 -3.54 -24.46
N ASN A 10 -12.90 -2.22 -24.56
CA ASN A 10 -13.02 -1.31 -23.42
C ASN A 10 -14.49 -1.08 -23.03
N GLN A 11 -15.39 -0.96 -24.01
CA GLN A 11 -16.83 -0.85 -23.76
C GLN A 11 -17.38 -2.12 -23.07
N LEU A 12 -17.04 -3.31 -23.58
CA LEU A 12 -17.50 -4.60 -23.04
C LEU A 12 -16.97 -4.91 -21.62
N ARG A 13 -15.86 -4.30 -21.19
CA ARG A 13 -15.37 -4.40 -19.80
C ARG A 13 -16.09 -3.42 -18.87
N MET A 14 -16.44 -2.23 -19.36
CA MET A 14 -17.23 -1.25 -18.60
C MET A 14 -18.66 -1.72 -18.38
N ASP A 15 -19.29 -2.36 -19.37
CA ASP A 15 -20.67 -2.86 -19.27
C ASP A 15 -20.82 -3.99 -18.24
N LYS A 16 -19.74 -4.75 -17.97
CA LYS A 16 -19.70 -5.76 -16.90
C LYS A 16 -19.30 -5.19 -15.53
N MET A 17 -18.53 -4.09 -15.48
CA MET A 17 -18.36 -3.33 -14.23
C MET A 17 -19.65 -2.61 -13.82
N ALA A 18 -20.50 -2.23 -14.79
CA ALA A 18 -21.74 -1.51 -14.56
C ALA A 18 -22.80 -2.29 -13.78
N GLN A 19 -22.65 -3.60 -13.58
CA GLN A 19 -23.59 -4.39 -12.77
C GLN A 19 -23.54 -4.07 -11.27
N CYS A 20 -22.53 -3.33 -10.79
CA CYS A 20 -22.43 -2.91 -9.39
C CYS A 20 -21.97 -1.46 -9.20
N THR A 21 -22.22 -0.57 -10.18
CA THR A 21 -21.95 0.86 -10.03
C THR A 21 -23.17 1.58 -9.49
N SER A 22 -23.07 2.10 -8.26
CA SER A 22 -24.09 2.99 -7.69
C SER A 22 -24.33 4.19 -8.62
N PRO A 23 -25.58 4.66 -8.82
CA PRO A 23 -25.88 5.90 -9.53
C PRO A 23 -25.14 7.12 -8.98
N THR A 24 -24.66 7.05 -7.73
CA THR A 24 -23.84 8.10 -7.11
C THR A 24 -22.48 8.25 -7.78
N LEU A 25 -21.96 7.23 -8.45
CA LEU A 25 -20.64 7.26 -9.08
C LEU A 25 -20.57 8.31 -10.19
N THR A 26 -21.55 8.32 -11.09
CA THR A 26 -21.63 9.29 -12.18
C THR A 26 -21.73 10.71 -11.63
N ASN A 27 -22.58 10.93 -10.62
CA ASN A 27 -22.74 12.24 -9.99
C ASN A 27 -21.43 12.75 -9.36
N VAL A 28 -20.63 11.86 -8.76
CA VAL A 28 -19.34 12.23 -8.15
C VAL A 28 -18.32 12.60 -9.24
N LEU A 29 -18.24 11.83 -10.33
CA LEU A 29 -17.34 12.15 -11.45
C LEU A 29 -17.73 13.45 -12.16
N GLU A 30 -19.02 13.66 -12.45
CA GLU A 30 -19.53 14.91 -13.01
C GLU A 30 -19.25 16.09 -12.06
N GLY A 31 -19.38 15.88 -10.75
CA GLY A 31 -19.02 16.88 -9.75
C GLY A 31 -17.54 17.27 -9.81
N PHE A 32 -16.64 16.30 -9.96
CA PHE A 32 -15.21 16.59 -10.15
C PHE A 32 -14.92 17.31 -11.47
N GLU A 33 -15.60 16.95 -12.55
CA GLU A 33 -15.48 17.64 -13.85
C GLU A 33 -15.95 19.10 -13.76
N GLN A 34 -17.08 19.36 -13.06
CA GLN A 34 -17.55 20.72 -12.80
C GLN A 34 -16.58 21.56 -11.96
N LEU A 35 -15.76 20.91 -11.11
CA LEU A 35 -14.65 21.54 -10.39
C LEU A 35 -13.39 21.72 -11.25
N GLY A 36 -13.44 21.33 -12.53
CA GLY A 36 -12.33 21.48 -13.48
C GLY A 36 -11.29 20.36 -13.41
N LEU A 37 -11.58 19.25 -12.71
CA LEU A 37 -10.68 18.09 -12.70
C LEU A 37 -10.91 17.22 -13.95
N PRO A 38 -9.85 16.82 -14.67
CA PRO A 38 -10.00 15.92 -15.79
C PRO A 38 -10.44 14.53 -15.31
N VAL A 39 -11.36 13.91 -16.04
CA VAL A 39 -11.73 12.50 -15.82
C VAL A 39 -10.76 11.61 -16.61
N ILE A 40 -10.02 10.77 -15.90
CA ILE A 40 -9.00 9.88 -16.45
C ILE A 40 -9.62 8.51 -16.72
N GLY A 41 -9.40 8.01 -17.95
CA GLY A 41 -9.90 6.70 -18.37
C GLY A 41 -9.08 5.52 -17.85
N ASP A 42 -7.75 5.52 -18.08
CA ASP A 42 -6.85 4.46 -17.62
C ASP A 42 -5.91 4.98 -16.54
N VAL A 43 -6.12 4.49 -15.32
CA VAL A 43 -5.34 4.87 -14.12
C VAL A 43 -3.89 4.39 -14.18
N ASN A 44 -3.54 3.48 -15.09
CA ASN A 44 -2.20 2.90 -15.20
C ASN A 44 -1.37 3.53 -16.33
N ASN A 45 -1.86 4.59 -16.98
CA ASN A 45 -1.18 5.23 -18.10
C ASN A 45 0.01 6.13 -17.70
N GLY A 46 0.31 6.22 -16.40
CA GLY A 46 1.40 7.02 -15.83
C GLY A 46 1.04 8.47 -15.47
N THR A 47 -0.19 8.91 -15.74
CA THR A 47 -0.74 10.22 -15.29
C THR A 47 -1.92 9.97 -14.37
N ALA A 48 -1.83 10.43 -13.12
CA ALA A 48 -2.87 10.19 -12.12
C ALA A 48 -3.59 11.48 -11.67
N ALA A 49 -3.18 12.66 -12.16
CA ALA A 49 -3.77 13.93 -11.76
C ALA A 49 -5.18 14.15 -12.33
N GLY A 50 -6.20 13.68 -11.62
CA GLY A 50 -7.60 13.79 -12.05
C GLY A 50 -8.53 12.88 -11.28
N ALA A 51 -9.80 12.87 -11.70
CA ALA A 51 -10.83 11.98 -11.19
C ALA A 51 -10.88 10.69 -12.00
N MET A 52 -11.13 9.55 -11.35
CA MET A 52 -11.10 8.25 -12.00
C MET A 52 -11.96 7.21 -11.28
N ILE A 53 -12.31 6.16 -12.03
CA ILE A 53 -12.83 4.92 -11.47
C ILE A 53 -11.66 3.98 -11.22
N LEU A 54 -11.51 3.47 -10.00
CA LEU A 54 -10.44 2.55 -9.65
C LEU A 54 -10.81 1.10 -10.00
N PRO A 55 -9.91 0.35 -10.65
CA PRO A 55 -10.05 -1.10 -10.70
C PRO A 55 -9.89 -1.70 -9.30
N SER A 56 -10.59 -2.81 -9.05
CA SER A 56 -10.49 -3.57 -7.79
C SER A 56 -9.73 -4.87 -8.02
N SER A 57 -8.96 -5.31 -7.02
CA SER A 57 -8.35 -6.64 -6.98
C SER A 57 -9.41 -7.71 -6.68
N MET A 58 -10.20 -8.04 -7.71
CA MET A 58 -11.34 -8.93 -7.63
C MET A 58 -11.34 -9.92 -8.80
N GLN A 59 -11.77 -11.16 -8.55
CA GLN A 59 -11.90 -12.18 -9.58
C GLN A 59 -13.09 -11.82 -10.50
N PRO A 60 -12.89 -11.76 -11.81
CA PRO A 60 -13.96 -11.37 -12.74
C PRO A 60 -15.10 -12.39 -12.79
N ASP A 61 -14.80 -13.67 -12.54
CA ASP A 61 -15.78 -14.75 -12.75
C ASP A 61 -16.71 -14.96 -11.55
N ASN A 62 -16.24 -14.68 -10.34
CA ASN A 62 -16.99 -14.96 -9.11
C ASN A 62 -17.05 -13.78 -8.13
N GLN A 63 -16.50 -12.62 -8.51
CA GLN A 63 -16.54 -11.39 -7.72
C GLN A 63 -15.94 -11.52 -6.30
N THR A 64 -15.08 -12.52 -6.06
CA THR A 64 -14.33 -12.66 -4.81
C THR A 64 -13.08 -11.81 -4.82
N ARG A 65 -12.58 -11.43 -3.64
CA ARG A 65 -11.25 -10.80 -3.49
C ARG A 65 -10.17 -11.65 -4.18
N PHE A 66 -9.33 -11.01 -4.98
CA PHE A 66 -8.16 -11.64 -5.61
C PHE A 66 -6.88 -11.08 -4.99
N ASP A 67 -6.37 -11.76 -3.97
CA ASP A 67 -5.17 -11.35 -3.24
C ASP A 67 -3.90 -12.09 -3.73
N ALA A 68 -2.75 -11.77 -3.12
CA ALA A 68 -1.46 -12.37 -3.49
C ALA A 68 -1.42 -13.90 -3.30
N ARG A 69 -2.22 -14.45 -2.38
CA ARG A 69 -2.31 -15.91 -2.19
C ARG A 69 -3.04 -16.53 -3.37
N GLU A 70 -4.17 -15.97 -3.77
CA GLU A 70 -4.90 -16.42 -4.96
C GLU A 70 -4.04 -16.31 -6.22
N ALA A 71 -3.35 -15.18 -6.41
CA ALA A 71 -2.55 -14.92 -7.60
C ALA A 71 -1.28 -15.78 -7.72
N HIS A 72 -0.57 -16.03 -6.62
CA HIS A 72 0.77 -16.64 -6.66
C HIS A 72 0.87 -17.96 -5.92
N PHE A 73 0.20 -18.11 -4.77
CA PHE A 73 0.35 -19.29 -3.93
C PHE A 73 -0.48 -20.48 -4.43
N ASN A 74 -1.76 -20.27 -4.74
CA ASN A 74 -2.68 -21.39 -4.99
C ASN A 74 -2.19 -22.29 -6.15
N SER A 75 -1.67 -21.71 -7.23
CA SER A 75 -1.09 -22.44 -8.37
C SER A 75 0.23 -23.16 -8.04
N ALA A 76 0.99 -22.67 -7.06
CA ALA A 76 2.27 -23.23 -6.64
C ALA A 76 2.16 -24.19 -5.44
N SER A 77 1.02 -24.22 -4.75
CA SER A 77 0.80 -24.91 -3.46
C SER A 77 1.11 -26.41 -3.46
N ARG A 78 1.02 -27.07 -4.62
CA ARG A 78 1.27 -28.52 -4.78
C ARG A 78 2.72 -28.86 -5.12
N ARG A 79 3.59 -27.86 -5.29
CA ARG A 79 5.00 -28.09 -5.61
C ARG A 79 5.70 -28.68 -4.39
N TYR A 80 6.33 -29.85 -4.55
CA TYR A 80 6.99 -30.57 -3.46
C TYR A 80 8.13 -29.80 -2.78
N ASN A 81 8.70 -28.81 -3.48
CA ASN A 81 9.80 -27.98 -3.01
C ASN A 81 9.34 -26.64 -2.40
N LEU A 82 8.03 -26.43 -2.22
CA LEU A 82 7.48 -25.27 -1.53
C LEU A 82 6.92 -25.70 -0.18
N HIS A 83 7.46 -25.12 0.89
CA HIS A 83 7.01 -25.37 2.26
C HIS A 83 6.48 -24.07 2.87
N ILE A 84 5.33 -24.14 3.53
CA ILE A 84 4.72 -23.00 4.22
C ILE A 84 4.49 -23.34 5.68
N ALA A 85 4.96 -22.45 6.55
CA ALA A 85 4.71 -22.50 7.98
C ALA A 85 3.89 -21.27 8.38
N THR A 86 2.57 -21.44 8.50
CA THR A 86 1.69 -20.40 9.05
C THR A 86 1.75 -20.38 10.57
N ASN A 87 1.21 -19.31 11.17
CA ASN A 87 1.20 -19.11 12.63
C ASN A 87 2.61 -19.19 13.22
N GLN A 88 3.61 -18.73 12.47
CA GLN A 88 5.00 -18.58 12.91
C GLN A 88 5.41 -17.13 12.69
N THR A 89 6.03 -16.54 13.69
CA THR A 89 6.65 -15.21 13.60
C THR A 89 8.16 -15.38 13.62
N VAL A 90 8.85 -14.87 12.61
CA VAL A 90 10.32 -14.79 12.62
C VAL A 90 10.73 -13.77 13.68
N THR A 91 11.55 -14.19 14.62
CA THR A 91 11.97 -13.38 15.77
C THR A 91 13.39 -12.83 15.62
N GLN A 92 14.25 -13.51 14.85
CA GLN A 92 15.63 -13.08 14.65
C GLN A 92 16.23 -13.65 13.36
N LEU A 93 17.10 -12.87 12.71
CA LEU A 93 18.01 -13.34 11.67
C LEU A 93 19.28 -13.91 12.30
N VAL A 94 19.70 -15.09 11.85
CA VAL A 94 20.92 -15.75 12.32
C VAL A 94 22.07 -15.34 11.42
N LEU A 95 22.99 -14.52 11.92
CA LEU A 95 24.17 -14.07 11.18
C LEU A 95 25.37 -14.97 11.46
N ASP A 96 26.15 -15.27 10.43
CA ASP A 96 27.45 -15.93 10.55
C ASP A 96 28.44 -15.00 11.27
N SER A 97 29.04 -15.48 12.35
CA SER A 97 30.06 -14.75 13.11
C SER A 97 31.43 -14.76 12.43
N ASN A 98 31.68 -15.72 11.54
CA ASN A 98 32.99 -15.97 10.92
C ASN A 98 33.11 -15.35 9.52
N SER A 99 31.99 -15.02 8.88
CA SER A 99 31.97 -14.26 7.63
C SER A 99 32.20 -12.78 7.92
N ALA A 100 33.45 -12.33 7.78
CA ALA A 100 33.81 -10.92 7.81
C ALA A 100 34.51 -10.54 6.49
N HIS A 101 33.85 -10.76 5.35
CA HIS A 101 34.30 -10.14 4.11
C HIS A 101 33.75 -8.71 4.06
N ASN A 102 34.64 -7.72 4.19
CA ASN A 102 34.34 -6.29 3.97
C ASN A 102 33.11 -5.77 4.73
N SER A 103 33.02 -6.02 6.04
CA SER A 103 31.90 -5.60 6.90
C SER A 103 30.53 -6.23 6.58
N SER A 104 30.47 -7.17 5.64
CA SER A 104 29.26 -7.95 5.35
C SER A 104 29.23 -9.24 6.17
N ARG A 105 28.06 -9.59 6.70
CA ARG A 105 27.81 -10.87 7.38
C ARG A 105 26.74 -11.65 6.63
N ARG A 106 26.98 -12.95 6.42
CA ARG A 106 26.01 -13.84 5.78
C ARG A 106 24.88 -14.16 6.75
N VAL A 107 23.62 -14.09 6.29
CA VAL A 107 22.47 -14.66 7.00
C VAL A 107 22.44 -16.16 6.75
N MET A 108 22.53 -16.95 7.82
CA MET A 108 22.58 -18.42 7.77
C MET A 108 21.21 -19.06 7.94
N GLY A 109 20.21 -18.29 8.34
CA GLY A 109 18.88 -18.81 8.67
C GLY A 109 18.08 -17.82 9.50
N VAL A 110 16.97 -18.31 10.06
CA VAL A 110 16.08 -17.53 10.92
C VAL A 110 15.68 -18.31 12.15
N GLU A 111 15.41 -17.59 13.23
CA GLU A 111 14.69 -18.08 14.39
C GLU A 111 13.23 -17.65 14.33
N PHE A 112 12.32 -18.51 14.75
CA PHE A 112 10.89 -18.26 14.71
C PHE A 112 10.14 -18.94 15.86
N ALA A 113 9.01 -18.36 16.23
CA ALA A 113 8.14 -18.85 17.29
C ALA A 113 6.66 -18.58 16.96
N PRO A 114 5.73 -19.45 17.42
CA PRO A 114 4.30 -19.26 17.11
C PRO A 114 3.64 -18.14 17.92
N ARG A 115 4.17 -17.84 19.11
CA ARG A 115 3.68 -16.79 20.03
C ARG A 115 4.83 -16.22 20.83
N ASN A 116 4.63 -15.04 21.39
CA ASN A 116 5.56 -14.45 22.35
C ASN A 116 5.86 -15.43 23.50
N LYS A 117 7.13 -15.49 23.94
CA LYS A 117 7.66 -16.40 24.98
C LYS A 117 7.61 -17.91 24.68
N SER A 118 7.21 -18.32 23.47
CA SER A 118 7.35 -19.72 23.07
C SER A 118 8.81 -20.08 22.81
N LYS A 119 9.17 -21.36 22.98
CA LYS A 119 10.51 -21.84 22.62
C LYS A 119 10.78 -21.56 21.13
N ALA A 120 11.82 -20.78 20.85
CA ALA A 120 12.24 -20.50 19.49
C ALA A 120 12.71 -21.78 18.78
N ARG A 121 12.44 -21.85 17.49
CA ARG A 121 12.95 -22.86 16.57
C ARG A 121 13.80 -22.17 15.51
N SER A 122 14.78 -22.86 14.97
CA SER A 122 15.67 -22.31 13.95
C SER A 122 15.56 -23.12 12.66
N ILE A 123 15.70 -22.44 11.52
CA ILE A 123 15.84 -23.08 10.21
C ILE A 123 17.00 -22.42 9.48
N SER A 124 17.89 -23.24 8.90
CA SER A 124 19.03 -22.77 8.13
C SER A 124 18.68 -22.57 6.66
N CYS A 125 19.45 -21.71 5.98
CA CYS A 125 19.34 -21.44 4.56
C CYS A 125 20.69 -21.65 3.86
N THR A 126 20.68 -22.35 2.73
CA THR A 126 21.87 -22.63 1.92
C THR A 126 22.19 -21.53 0.91
N ARG A 127 21.22 -20.66 0.60
CA ARG A 127 21.38 -19.58 -0.39
C ARG A 127 21.13 -18.21 0.23
N GLU A 128 19.86 -17.81 0.33
CA GLU A 128 19.44 -16.45 0.63
C GLU A 128 18.24 -16.45 1.58
N VAL A 129 18.20 -15.48 2.50
CA VAL A 129 17.02 -15.17 3.30
C VAL A 129 16.40 -13.90 2.72
N ILE A 130 15.17 -13.99 2.22
CA ILE A 130 14.42 -12.86 1.69
C ILE A 130 13.49 -12.35 2.79
N VAL A 131 13.69 -11.11 3.23
CA VAL A 131 12.87 -10.48 4.27
C VAL A 131 11.73 -9.70 3.62
N SER A 132 10.50 -10.18 3.79
CA SER A 132 9.29 -9.58 3.24
C SER A 132 8.23 -9.34 4.32
N ALA A 133 8.64 -8.81 5.48
CA ALA A 133 7.76 -8.60 6.63
C ALA A 133 6.96 -7.27 6.57
N GLY A 134 7.02 -6.56 5.43
CA GLY A 134 6.37 -5.26 5.24
C GLY A 134 7.19 -4.09 5.81
N ALA A 135 6.76 -2.86 5.51
CA ALA A 135 7.49 -1.63 5.85
C ALA A 135 7.67 -1.40 7.36
N ILE A 136 6.78 -1.97 8.18
CA ILE A 136 6.83 -1.84 9.65
C ILE A 136 7.69 -2.94 10.29
N PHE A 137 7.44 -4.22 9.99
CA PHE A 137 8.12 -5.31 10.70
C PHE A 137 9.47 -5.69 10.10
N THR A 138 9.75 -5.35 8.84
CA THR A 138 11.09 -5.56 8.25
C THR A 138 12.18 -4.79 9.01
N PRO A 139 12.07 -3.47 9.24
CA PRO A 139 13.06 -2.76 10.04
C PRO A 139 13.10 -3.34 11.46
N THR A 140 11.97 -3.55 12.14
CA THR A 140 11.97 -4.16 13.49
C THR A 140 12.74 -5.49 13.54
N LEU A 141 12.56 -6.37 12.56
CA LEU A 141 13.29 -7.64 12.50
C LEU A 141 14.80 -7.43 12.30
N LEU A 142 15.21 -6.47 11.46
CA LEU A 142 16.62 -6.12 11.29
C LEU A 142 17.23 -5.59 12.60
N GLN A 143 16.50 -4.69 13.28
CA GLN A 143 16.87 -4.08 14.55
C GLN A 143 17.10 -5.13 15.65
N VAL A 144 16.11 -5.98 15.93
CA VAL A 144 16.25 -7.05 16.94
C VAL A 144 17.30 -8.10 16.57
N SER A 145 17.68 -8.18 15.30
CA SER A 145 18.76 -9.03 14.82
C SER A 145 20.16 -8.42 14.99
N GLY A 146 20.24 -7.16 15.43
CA GLY A 146 21.49 -6.40 15.59
C GLY A 146 21.93 -5.64 14.34
N ILE A 147 21.01 -5.30 13.43
CA ILE A 147 21.26 -4.56 12.18
C ILE A 147 20.55 -3.20 12.28
N GLU A 148 21.16 -2.23 12.95
CA GLU A 148 20.59 -0.89 13.20
C GLU A 148 21.67 0.07 13.76
N PRO A 149 21.47 1.40 13.69
CA PRO A 149 22.23 2.40 14.44
C PRO A 149 22.39 2.06 15.93
N SER A 150 23.60 2.36 16.40
CA SER A 150 24.14 1.88 17.67
C SER A 150 23.36 2.32 18.92
N ASP A 151 22.75 3.51 18.90
CA ASP A 151 22.25 4.14 20.14
C ASP A 151 20.90 3.59 20.60
N VAL A 152 20.01 3.21 19.67
CA VAL A 152 18.72 2.54 19.98
C VAL A 152 18.99 1.15 20.56
N LEU A 153 19.81 0.34 19.89
CA LEU A 153 20.12 -1.01 20.34
C LEU A 153 20.86 -1.06 21.68
N LYS A 154 21.79 -0.12 21.93
CA LYS A 154 22.48 0.00 23.23
C LYS A 154 21.50 0.20 24.38
N SER A 155 20.47 1.03 24.19
CA SER A 155 19.45 1.26 25.23
C SER A 155 18.58 0.03 25.52
N LEU A 156 18.59 -0.96 24.63
CA LEU A 156 17.83 -2.20 24.72
C LEU A 156 18.72 -3.41 25.05
N ASP A 157 20.00 -3.20 25.38
CA ASP A 157 21.02 -4.24 25.60
C ASP A 157 21.16 -5.23 24.43
N ILE A 158 20.93 -4.77 23.20
CA ILE A 158 21.10 -5.57 21.97
C ILE A 158 22.49 -5.33 21.39
N LEU A 159 23.23 -6.41 21.14
CA LEU A 159 24.53 -6.34 20.47
C LEU A 159 24.37 -5.89 19.02
N VAL A 160 24.97 -4.75 18.69
CA VAL A 160 25.09 -4.25 17.32
C VAL A 160 26.05 -5.16 16.54
N LYS A 161 25.55 -5.80 15.47
CA LYS A 161 26.33 -6.67 14.59
C LYS A 161 26.69 -5.99 13.27
N ILE A 162 25.80 -5.15 12.76
CA ILE A 162 25.97 -4.30 11.57
C ILE A 162 25.38 -2.93 11.89
N ASP A 163 26.19 -1.87 11.81
CA ASP A 163 25.72 -0.49 11.94
C ASP A 163 25.15 -0.01 10.61
N LEU A 164 23.82 0.09 10.52
CA LEU A 164 23.10 0.48 9.30
C LEU A 164 22.08 1.59 9.60
N PRO A 165 22.51 2.87 9.68
CA PRO A 165 21.74 4.03 10.17
C PRO A 165 20.38 4.27 9.49
N GLY A 166 20.16 3.74 8.28
CA GLY A 166 18.90 3.90 7.56
C GLY A 166 17.79 2.92 7.93
N VAL A 167 18.07 1.87 8.71
CA VAL A 167 17.04 0.91 9.13
C VAL A 167 16.02 1.62 10.02
N GLY A 168 14.74 1.53 9.66
CA GLY A 168 13.63 2.15 10.40
C GLY A 168 13.38 3.63 10.08
N CYS A 169 14.30 4.28 9.36
CA CYS A 169 14.14 5.67 8.92
C CYS A 169 13.38 5.78 7.59
N ASN A 170 12.98 7.02 7.26
CA ASN A 170 12.34 7.37 5.99
C ASN A 170 11.01 6.63 5.74
N LEU A 171 10.24 6.42 6.82
CA LEU A 171 8.87 5.95 6.70
C LEU A 171 8.06 7.02 5.96
N GLN A 172 7.36 6.60 4.92
CA GLN A 172 6.46 7.41 4.12
C GLN A 172 5.09 6.78 4.14
N ASP A 173 4.07 7.61 4.35
CA ASP A 173 2.67 7.18 4.33
C ASP A 173 1.75 8.33 3.92
N HIS A 174 0.57 7.97 3.42
CA HIS A 174 -0.47 8.92 3.06
C HIS A 174 -1.34 9.20 4.27
N SER A 175 -1.23 10.40 4.86
CA SER A 175 -2.18 10.77 5.90
C SER A 175 -3.59 10.88 5.34
N MET A 176 -4.56 10.35 6.09
CA MET A 176 -5.96 10.30 5.68
C MET A 176 -6.80 11.20 6.57
N VAL A 177 -7.61 12.04 5.94
CA VAL A 177 -8.63 12.87 6.61
C VAL A 177 -9.99 12.45 6.07
N TYR A 178 -10.94 12.22 6.98
CA TYR A 178 -12.29 11.81 6.62
C TYR A 178 -13.25 13.00 6.65
N ALA A 179 -13.92 13.25 5.52
CA ALA A 179 -15.08 14.13 5.43
C ALA A 179 -16.28 13.28 5.00
N ASN A 180 -17.28 13.18 5.87
CA ASN A 180 -18.48 12.39 5.60
C ASN A 180 -19.64 13.33 5.28
N TYR A 181 -20.31 13.10 4.15
CA TYR A 181 -21.49 13.85 3.73
C TYR A 181 -22.68 12.90 3.62
N TYR A 182 -23.82 13.31 4.16
CA TYR A 182 -25.06 12.56 4.05
C TYR A 182 -25.76 12.88 2.73
N TYR A 183 -26.12 11.85 1.98
CA TYR A 183 -27.01 12.01 0.84
C TYR A 183 -28.38 12.50 1.31
N ARG A 184 -28.94 13.50 0.61
CA ARG A 184 -30.31 13.96 0.83
C ARG A 184 -31.35 13.07 0.14
N ASN A 185 -30.93 12.32 -0.87
CA ASN A 185 -31.78 11.39 -1.59
C ASN A 185 -31.76 10.03 -0.87
N GLU A 186 -32.88 9.69 -0.25
CA GLU A 186 -33.07 8.43 0.48
C GLU A 186 -33.17 7.21 -0.44
N SER A 187 -33.33 7.40 -1.76
CA SER A 187 -33.35 6.31 -2.73
C SER A 187 -31.96 5.75 -3.04
N TYR A 188 -30.88 6.37 -2.55
CA TYR A 188 -29.54 5.80 -2.68
C TYR A 188 -29.28 4.76 -1.59
N PHE A 189 -29.01 3.54 -2.03
CA PHE A 189 -28.58 2.47 -1.15
C PHE A 189 -27.23 2.80 -0.50
N ARG A 190 -27.17 2.78 0.83
CA ARG A 190 -25.96 3.04 1.61
C ARG A 190 -25.42 1.76 2.22
N SER A 191 -24.12 1.69 2.40
CA SER A 191 -23.46 0.49 2.94
C SER A 191 -23.94 0.12 4.35
N ASN A 192 -24.36 1.09 5.16
CA ASN A 192 -24.92 0.85 6.49
C ASN A 192 -26.33 0.24 6.47
N GLU A 193 -26.98 0.16 5.30
CA GLU A 193 -28.27 -0.52 5.12
C GLU A 193 -28.10 -2.03 4.89
N ILE A 194 -26.87 -2.52 4.65
CA ILE A 194 -26.55 -3.96 4.65
C ILE A 194 -26.45 -4.44 6.11
N ALA A 195 -27.59 -4.53 6.77
CA ALA A 195 -27.74 -4.98 8.15
C ALA A 195 -28.99 -5.87 8.28
N ASP A 196 -29.03 -6.67 9.35
CA ASP A 196 -30.16 -7.54 9.68
C ASP A 196 -30.63 -8.38 8.48
N GLY A 197 -31.92 -8.40 8.16
CA GLY A 197 -32.47 -9.20 7.04
C GLY A 197 -31.90 -8.84 5.66
N VAL A 198 -31.47 -7.58 5.47
CA VAL A 198 -30.85 -7.13 4.21
C VAL A 198 -29.47 -7.76 4.03
N TYR A 199 -28.76 -8.08 5.12
CA TYR A 199 -27.49 -8.79 5.06
C TYR A 199 -27.68 -10.18 4.45
N ASP A 200 -28.68 -10.93 4.91
CA ASP A 200 -28.95 -12.29 4.44
C ASP A 200 -29.45 -12.28 2.98
N GLU A 201 -30.31 -11.32 2.61
CA GLU A 201 -30.75 -11.14 1.22
C GLU A 201 -29.57 -10.84 0.26
N ALA A 202 -28.68 -9.93 0.65
CA ALA A 202 -27.48 -9.61 -0.11
C ALA A 202 -26.51 -10.82 -0.20
N ALA A 203 -26.40 -11.61 0.87
CA ALA A 203 -25.63 -12.84 0.89
C ALA A 203 -26.19 -13.88 -0.09
N GLU A 204 -27.50 -14.10 -0.05
CA GLU A 204 -28.18 -15.04 -0.93
C GLU A 204 -28.05 -14.65 -2.40
N GLU A 205 -28.23 -13.37 -2.73
CA GLU A 205 -28.05 -12.87 -4.09
C GLU A 205 -26.61 -13.13 -4.57
N TYR A 206 -25.62 -12.78 -3.75
CA TYR A 206 -24.22 -13.01 -4.06
C TYR A 206 -23.91 -14.51 -4.24
N ILE A 207 -24.40 -15.39 -3.36
CA ILE A 207 -24.16 -16.84 -3.47
C ILE A 207 -24.79 -17.41 -4.75
N ARG A 208 -26.00 -16.96 -5.09
CA ARG A 208 -26.77 -17.45 -6.23
C ARG A 208 -26.19 -16.99 -7.56
N ASN A 209 -25.87 -15.70 -7.66
CA ASN A 209 -25.62 -15.03 -8.94
C ASN A 209 -24.26 -14.33 -9.04
N ARG A 210 -23.52 -14.18 -7.93
CA ARG A 210 -22.31 -13.35 -7.87
C ARG A 210 -22.57 -11.88 -8.24
N THR A 211 -23.73 -11.38 -7.83
CA THR A 211 -24.16 -9.99 -8.00
C THR A 211 -24.54 -9.39 -6.65
N GLY A 212 -24.99 -8.14 -6.67
CA GLY A 212 -25.55 -7.47 -5.50
C GLY A 212 -24.50 -6.73 -4.65
N PRO A 213 -24.94 -6.15 -3.53
CA PRO A 213 -24.16 -5.17 -2.76
C PRO A 213 -22.81 -5.69 -2.22
N TRP A 214 -22.66 -7.01 -2.04
CA TRP A 214 -21.41 -7.62 -1.58
C TRP A 214 -20.28 -7.63 -2.62
N THR A 215 -20.60 -7.33 -3.87
CA THR A 215 -19.61 -7.19 -4.95
C THR A 215 -19.09 -5.76 -5.08
N ALA A 216 -19.68 -4.80 -4.35
CA ALA A 216 -19.24 -3.41 -4.37
C ALA A 216 -17.91 -3.23 -3.61
N PRO A 217 -16.88 -2.60 -4.21
CA PRO A 217 -15.67 -2.24 -3.49
C PRO A 217 -15.93 -1.07 -2.52
N LEU A 218 -15.11 -0.96 -1.47
CA LEU A 218 -15.22 0.12 -0.49
C LEU A 218 -15.05 1.51 -1.11
N ILE A 219 -14.11 1.64 -2.06
CA ILE A 219 -13.82 2.86 -2.82
C ILE A 219 -13.69 2.44 -4.29
N ASN A 220 -14.50 3.03 -5.17
CA ASN A 220 -14.39 2.85 -6.62
C ASN A 220 -14.20 4.16 -7.38
N THR A 221 -14.37 5.31 -6.74
CA THR A 221 -14.22 6.63 -7.36
C THR A 221 -13.27 7.45 -6.51
N ILE A 222 -12.24 8.01 -7.12
CA ILE A 222 -11.24 8.83 -6.43
C ILE A 222 -10.85 10.00 -7.33
N ALA A 223 -10.36 11.08 -6.72
CA ALA A 223 -9.63 12.10 -7.42
C ALA A 223 -8.28 12.34 -6.74
N PHE A 224 -7.23 12.42 -7.55
CA PHE A 224 -5.91 12.86 -7.11
C PHE A 224 -5.60 14.21 -7.77
N PRO A 225 -6.20 15.32 -7.30
CA PRO A 225 -5.94 16.62 -7.91
C PRO A 225 -4.47 16.98 -7.77
N SER A 226 -3.86 17.53 -8.84
CA SER A 226 -2.57 18.21 -8.71
C SER A 226 -2.71 19.41 -7.77
N LEU A 227 -1.61 19.87 -7.18
CA LEU A 227 -1.64 21.04 -6.31
C LEU A 227 -2.24 22.27 -7.03
N ARG A 228 -1.97 22.41 -8.33
CA ARG A 228 -2.50 23.53 -9.15
C ARG A 228 -3.99 23.41 -9.43
N SER A 229 -4.50 22.18 -9.52
CA SER A 229 -5.92 21.92 -9.68
C SER A 229 -6.68 22.09 -8.37
N ALA A 230 -6.00 21.97 -7.23
CA ALA A 230 -6.62 22.07 -5.91
C ALA A 230 -6.79 23.52 -5.42
N THR A 231 -5.92 24.45 -5.84
CA THR A 231 -5.98 25.84 -5.37
C THR A 231 -5.24 26.82 -6.29
N ASP A 232 -5.80 28.01 -6.49
CA ASP A 232 -5.15 29.12 -7.22
C ASP A 232 -3.89 29.64 -6.49
N ASP A 233 -3.85 29.50 -5.16
CA ASP A 233 -2.76 29.93 -4.29
C ASP A 233 -1.64 28.89 -4.14
N TRP A 234 -1.58 27.90 -5.03
CA TRP A 234 -0.62 26.79 -4.97
C TRP A 234 0.84 27.27 -4.84
N LYS A 235 1.18 28.42 -5.41
CA LYS A 235 2.52 29.03 -5.34
C LYS A 235 2.95 29.34 -3.90
N GLN A 236 2.00 29.62 -2.99
CA GLN A 236 2.31 29.89 -1.59
C GLN A 236 2.82 28.64 -0.85
N PHE A 237 2.53 27.44 -1.38
CA PHE A 237 2.98 26.17 -0.83
C PHE A 237 4.36 25.74 -1.34
N MET A 238 4.89 26.38 -2.41
CA MET A 238 6.22 26.11 -2.98
C MET A 238 7.36 26.22 -1.94
N ASN A 239 7.26 27.19 -1.03
CA ASN A 239 8.32 27.54 -0.09
C ASN A 239 8.03 27.08 1.35
N LYS A 240 6.85 26.53 1.62
CA LYS A 240 6.48 25.99 2.93
C LYS A 240 6.90 24.53 3.04
N SER A 241 8.18 24.26 2.88
CA SER A 241 8.73 23.04 3.44
C SER A 241 8.94 23.31 4.94
N SER A 242 8.10 22.77 5.79
CA SER A 242 8.35 22.71 7.24
C SER A 242 9.60 21.85 7.47
N GLY A 243 10.77 22.49 7.36
CA GLY A 243 12.08 21.85 7.29
C GLY A 243 12.75 21.57 8.62
N ASP A 244 12.05 21.72 9.76
CA ASP A 244 12.72 21.79 11.06
C ASP A 244 12.52 20.54 11.94
N GLY A 245 11.95 19.47 11.38
CA GLY A 245 11.53 18.29 12.13
C GLY A 245 12.56 17.17 12.28
N ILE A 246 13.77 17.30 11.72
CA ILE A 246 14.76 16.21 11.77
C ILE A 246 15.51 16.20 13.12
N PRO A 247 15.63 15.04 13.78
CA PRO A 247 16.57 14.74 14.83
C PRO A 247 17.87 15.53 14.81
N SER A 248 18.24 16.32 15.81
CA SER A 248 19.61 16.90 15.83
C SER A 248 20.67 15.79 15.78
N ASN A 249 20.39 14.67 16.45
CA ASN A 249 21.17 13.44 16.49
C ASN A 249 21.04 12.52 15.26
N THR A 250 20.20 12.84 14.25
CA THR A 250 20.06 11.98 13.07
C THR A 250 21.41 11.86 12.32
N PRO A 251 21.83 10.64 11.93
CA PRO A 251 23.08 10.43 11.18
C PRO A 251 23.12 11.20 9.86
N ASN A 252 24.31 11.69 9.48
CA ASN A 252 24.49 12.49 8.26
C ASN A 252 24.09 11.75 6.98
N SER A 253 24.25 10.42 6.92
CA SER A 253 23.82 9.60 5.79
C SER A 253 22.30 9.60 5.63
N VAL A 254 21.56 9.50 6.75
CA VAL A 254 20.08 9.56 6.77
C VAL A 254 19.59 10.95 6.41
N LYS A 255 20.21 12.00 6.95
CA LYS A 255 19.91 13.41 6.59
C LYS A 255 20.02 13.64 5.08
N LYS A 256 21.12 13.16 4.46
CA LYS A 256 21.30 13.26 3.00
C LYS A 256 20.21 12.52 2.21
N GLY A 257 19.83 11.32 2.66
CA GLY A 257 18.74 10.55 2.05
C GLY A 257 17.39 11.26 2.15
N TYR A 258 17.07 11.80 3.31
CA TYR A 258 15.85 12.57 3.54
C TYR A 258 15.78 13.82 2.66
N GLU A 259 16.85 14.62 2.59
CA GLU A 259 16.88 15.82 1.74
C GLU A 259 16.71 15.46 0.25
N PHE A 260 17.28 14.33 -0.19
CA PHE A 260 17.08 13.84 -1.54
C PHE A 260 15.64 13.41 -1.80
N GLN A 261 15.03 12.66 -0.89
CA GLN A 261 13.62 12.23 -1.00
C GLN A 261 12.67 13.43 -0.99
N LYS A 262 12.92 14.40 -0.10
CA LYS A 262 12.17 15.65 0.00
C LYS A 262 12.17 16.40 -1.34
N LYS A 263 13.32 16.45 -2.02
CA LYS A 263 13.41 17.08 -3.34
C LYS A 263 12.54 16.36 -4.38
N ILE A 264 12.54 15.03 -4.41
CA ILE A 264 11.68 14.24 -5.31
C ILE A 264 10.21 14.55 -5.05
N LEU A 265 9.79 14.56 -3.78
CA LEU A 265 8.40 14.86 -3.42
C LEU A 265 8.01 16.30 -3.78
N GLN A 266 8.91 17.25 -3.58
CA GLN A 266 8.70 18.64 -4.03
C GLN A 266 8.49 18.70 -5.55
N ASP A 267 9.36 18.05 -6.33
CA ASP A 267 9.23 18.01 -7.79
C ASP A 267 7.88 17.39 -8.22
N GLN A 268 7.43 16.33 -7.52
CA GLN A 268 6.13 15.69 -7.76
C GLN A 268 4.93 16.56 -7.38
N ILE A 269 4.94 17.19 -6.20
CA ILE A 269 3.88 18.10 -5.73
C ILE A 269 3.68 19.27 -6.69
N LEU A 270 4.77 19.72 -7.34
CA LEU A 270 4.75 20.84 -8.29
C LEU A 270 4.41 20.43 -9.73
N SER A 271 4.37 19.13 -9.99
CA SER A 271 3.91 18.55 -11.25
C SER A 271 2.41 18.78 -11.43
N ASN A 272 1.99 18.90 -12.68
CA ASN A 272 0.56 18.92 -13.02
C ASN A 272 -0.02 17.51 -13.16
N ASP A 273 0.85 16.48 -13.22
CA ASP A 273 0.48 15.11 -13.60
C ASP A 273 0.35 14.17 -12.40
N ALA A 274 0.65 14.67 -11.19
CA ALA A 274 0.59 13.92 -9.94
C ALA A 274 -0.25 14.66 -8.88
N GLY A 275 -1.16 13.94 -8.23
CA GLY A 275 -1.69 14.34 -6.92
C GLY A 275 -0.81 13.70 -5.85
N THR A 276 0.02 14.52 -5.20
CA THR A 276 1.00 14.04 -4.21
C THR A 276 0.72 14.63 -2.85
N PHE A 277 0.59 13.76 -1.84
CA PHE A 277 0.48 14.14 -0.44
C PHE A 277 1.11 13.05 0.42
N GLU A 278 2.24 13.36 1.03
CA GLU A 278 3.08 12.38 1.72
C GLU A 278 3.48 12.90 3.09
N THR A 279 3.41 12.02 4.09
CA THR A 279 4.02 12.25 5.39
C THR A 279 5.36 11.53 5.43
N MET A 280 6.42 12.26 5.79
CA MET A 280 7.75 11.67 5.98
C MET A 280 8.09 11.66 7.47
N ALA A 281 8.48 10.51 7.98
CA ALA A 281 8.99 10.37 9.34
C ALA A 281 10.44 9.87 9.33
N ILE A 282 11.23 10.45 10.24
CA ILE A 282 12.52 9.93 10.67
C ILE A 282 12.32 9.43 12.10
N SER A 283 12.68 8.17 12.34
CA SER A 283 12.61 7.51 13.65
C SER A 283 13.63 8.09 14.63
#